data_AF-A0A5P2BRX6-F1
#
_entry.id   AF-A0A5P2BRX6-F1
#
_cell.length_a   1.000
_cell.length_b   1.000
_cell.length_c   1.000
_cell.angle_alpha   90.00
_cell.angle_beta   90.00
_cell.angle_gamma   90.00
#
_symmetry.space_group_name_H-M   'P 1'
#
loop_
_entity.id
_entity.type
_entity.pdbx_description
1 polymer ?
#
loop_
_entity_poly.entity_id
_entity_poly.type
_entity_poly.pdbx_seq_one_letter_code
_entity_poly.pdbx_strand_id
1 'polypeptide(L)'
;MPVNDNVIITAALTGAGDTVRKSPHVPVTPEQIATSAVEAADAGAAVVHIHVRNPETGEPSRDPRLYREVVERIKETGTDVVINLTAGMGGDLVIDPIVPLQDLGELPGTDLVGGLDRLPHVEDLLPDICTLDCGSLNFGDNLYISTPEMLRQGAKRIQELGVRPELEIFDTGQLWFAKQLLAEGLLDNPTVFQLCMGIPWGAPADPGVLQSMVNMLPEGAQWASFALGRMQMPWVAQSILLGGQVRVGLEDNLYLGKGNKVTNAQLVERAVQITEDLGSRVATPDEARQKLGLKPRV
;
A
#
# COMPACT_ATOMS: atom_id res chain seq x y z
N MET A 1 4.53 -24.37 -11.59
CA MET A 1 4.42 -22.91 -11.37
C MET A 1 5.42 -22.57 -10.28
N PRO A 2 6.35 -21.62 -10.47
CA PRO A 2 7.33 -21.36 -9.43
C PRO A 2 6.60 -20.69 -8.25
N VAL A 3 6.45 -21.44 -7.17
CA VAL A 3 6.10 -20.90 -5.85
C VAL A 3 7.24 -19.96 -5.45
N ASN A 4 6.93 -18.78 -4.92
CA ASN A 4 7.96 -17.84 -4.48
C ASN A 4 8.64 -18.38 -3.22
N ASP A 5 9.93 -18.68 -3.30
CA ASP A 5 10.70 -19.29 -2.23
C ASP A 5 11.22 -18.28 -1.18
N ASN A 6 11.32 -17.00 -1.52
CA ASN A 6 11.77 -15.93 -0.63
C ASN A 6 10.79 -14.75 -0.67
N VAL A 7 9.89 -14.67 0.30
CA VAL A 7 8.69 -13.81 0.28
C VAL A 7 8.88 -12.55 1.12
N ILE A 8 8.73 -11.39 0.48
CA ILE A 8 8.61 -10.11 1.15
C ILE A 8 7.20 -10.02 1.75
N ILE A 9 7.15 -9.70 3.05
CA ILE A 9 5.91 -9.36 3.75
C ILE A 9 5.89 -7.85 3.98
N THR A 10 4.88 -7.19 3.43
CA THR A 10 4.56 -5.78 3.71
C THR A 10 3.47 -5.70 4.78
N ALA A 11 3.70 -4.89 5.82
CA ALA A 11 2.71 -4.59 6.86
C ALA A 11 2.08 -3.20 6.64
N ALA A 12 0.82 -3.16 6.20
CA ALA A 12 0.02 -1.95 6.03
C ALA A 12 -0.68 -1.56 7.35
N LEU A 13 -0.14 -0.54 8.01
CA LEU A 13 -0.32 -0.40 9.45
C LEU A 13 -1.68 0.17 9.88
N THR A 14 -2.20 1.18 9.17
CA THR A 14 -3.38 1.94 9.63
C THR A 14 -4.34 2.35 8.51
N GLY A 15 -3.82 2.73 7.34
CA GLY A 15 -4.62 3.21 6.21
C GLY A 15 -5.35 4.52 6.41
N ALA A 16 -6.23 4.82 5.45
CA ALA A 16 -7.17 5.94 5.48
C ALA A 16 -8.65 5.49 5.66
N GLY A 17 -8.92 4.18 5.73
CA GLY A 17 -10.28 3.68 5.92
C GLY A 17 -10.85 3.98 7.32
N ASP A 18 -12.17 3.82 7.46
CA ASP A 18 -12.89 3.87 8.74
C ASP A 18 -12.65 2.58 9.56
N THR A 19 -11.41 2.35 9.96
CA THR A 19 -10.97 1.18 10.75
C THR A 19 -10.78 1.52 12.22
N VAL A 20 -10.36 2.76 12.52
CA VAL A 20 -10.07 3.26 13.88
C VAL A 20 -11.26 3.09 14.83
N ARG A 21 -12.47 3.44 14.38
CA ARG A 21 -13.68 3.31 15.20
C ARG A 21 -14.09 1.84 15.41
N LYS A 22 -13.58 0.93 14.59
CA LYS A 22 -13.95 -0.50 14.59
C LYS A 22 -13.01 -1.36 15.44
N SER A 23 -11.78 -0.92 15.72
CA SER A 23 -10.83 -1.68 16.54
C SER A 23 -9.92 -0.77 17.36
N PRO A 24 -9.70 -1.06 18.66
CA PRO A 24 -8.78 -0.29 19.49
C PRO A 24 -7.30 -0.55 19.14
N HIS A 25 -7.00 -1.53 18.29
CA HIS A 25 -5.63 -1.89 17.89
C HIS A 25 -5.13 -1.11 16.67
N VAL A 26 -5.98 -0.34 16.00
CA VAL A 26 -5.56 0.48 14.85
C VAL A 26 -4.75 1.65 15.40
N PRO A 27 -3.46 1.79 15.01
CA PRO A 27 -2.63 2.87 15.52
C PRO A 27 -3.03 4.21 14.89
N VAL A 28 -3.09 5.26 15.71
CA VAL A 28 -3.55 6.60 15.29
C VAL A 28 -2.45 7.63 15.40
N THR A 29 -1.81 7.76 16.56
CA THR A 29 -0.77 8.78 16.77
C THR A 29 0.53 8.36 16.08
N PRO A 30 1.43 9.31 15.73
CA PRO A 30 2.73 8.98 15.19
C PRO A 30 3.53 7.97 16.04
N GLU A 31 3.46 8.11 17.36
CA GLU A 31 4.05 7.16 18.31
C GLU A 31 3.45 5.75 18.19
N GLN A 32 2.12 5.62 18.14
CA GLN A 32 1.46 4.33 17.98
C GLN A 32 1.79 3.69 16.63
N ILE A 33 1.85 4.49 15.56
CA ILE A 33 2.17 4.00 14.22
C ILE A 33 3.63 3.51 14.17
N ALA A 34 4.57 4.28 14.73
CA ALA A 34 5.98 3.88 14.80
C ALA A 34 6.18 2.61 15.64
N THR A 35 5.54 2.52 16.81
CA THR A 35 5.57 1.29 17.65
C THR A 35 5.01 0.10 16.88
N SER A 36 3.86 0.26 16.22
CA SER A 36 3.28 -0.81 15.41
C SER A 36 4.15 -1.20 14.21
N ALA A 37 4.94 -0.28 13.66
CA ALA A 37 5.88 -0.56 12.58
C ALA A 37 7.03 -1.45 13.08
N VAL A 38 7.59 -1.11 14.25
CA VAL A 38 8.66 -1.88 14.89
C VAL A 38 8.17 -3.27 15.27
N GLU A 39 7.01 -3.39 15.92
CA GLU A 39 6.43 -4.69 16.28
C GLU A 39 6.13 -5.55 15.04
N ALA A 40 5.68 -4.94 13.93
CA ALA A 40 5.47 -5.66 12.68
C ALA A 40 6.80 -6.13 12.05
N ALA A 41 7.86 -5.32 12.11
CA ALA A 41 9.18 -5.69 11.63
C ALA A 41 9.79 -6.83 12.47
N ASP A 42 9.70 -6.74 13.80
CA ASP A 42 10.15 -7.79 14.72
C ASP A 42 9.39 -9.12 14.49
N ALA A 43 8.12 -9.04 14.09
CA ALA A 43 7.30 -10.19 13.71
C ALA A 43 7.66 -10.79 12.33
N GLY A 44 8.48 -10.11 11.51
CA GLY A 44 8.96 -10.61 10.22
C GLY A 44 8.55 -9.78 8.99
N ALA A 45 7.95 -8.60 9.16
CA ALA A 45 7.69 -7.71 8.02
C ALA A 45 8.99 -7.07 7.53
N ALA A 46 9.28 -7.22 6.24
CA ALA A 46 10.43 -6.57 5.61
C ALA A 46 10.15 -5.12 5.21
N VAL A 47 8.87 -4.80 4.98
CA VAL A 47 8.38 -3.49 4.54
C VAL A 47 7.22 -3.07 5.46
N VAL A 48 7.17 -1.79 5.81
CA VAL A 48 6.01 -1.18 6.48
C VAL A 48 5.40 -0.12 5.56
N HIS A 49 4.10 -0.23 5.31
CA HIS A 49 3.32 0.75 4.56
C HIS A 49 2.58 1.68 5.52
N ILE A 50 2.79 2.98 5.34
CA ILE A 50 2.47 4.00 6.34
C ILE A 50 1.52 5.04 5.75
N HIS A 51 0.40 5.20 6.44
CA HIS A 51 -0.46 6.38 6.44
C HIS A 51 -0.31 7.10 7.77
N VAL A 52 -0.72 8.37 7.83
CA VAL A 52 -0.87 9.12 9.08
C VAL A 52 -2.31 9.56 9.28
N ARG A 53 -2.63 9.83 10.55
CA ARG A 53 -3.98 10.22 10.98
C ARG A 53 -3.88 11.42 11.89
N ASN A 54 -4.95 12.20 11.96
CA ASN A 54 -5.08 13.24 12.97
C ASN A 54 -4.98 12.60 14.37
N PRO A 55 -4.00 12.99 15.21
CA PRO A 55 -3.77 12.33 16.51
C PRO A 55 -4.92 12.46 17.50
N GLU A 56 -5.77 13.48 17.36
CA GLU A 56 -6.90 13.75 18.26
C GLU A 56 -8.17 13.03 17.80
N THR A 57 -8.44 13.01 16.49
CA THR A 57 -9.72 12.53 15.95
C THR A 57 -9.63 11.14 15.33
N GLY A 58 -8.44 10.67 14.93
CA GLY A 58 -8.26 9.43 14.18
C GLY A 58 -8.63 9.52 12.69
N GLU A 59 -9.10 10.68 12.22
CA GLU A 59 -9.40 10.90 10.80
C GLU A 59 -8.12 10.84 9.96
N PRO A 60 -8.20 10.40 8.69
CA PRO A 60 -7.04 10.39 7.79
C PRO A 60 -6.39 11.77 7.67
N SER A 61 -5.07 11.81 7.58
CA SER A 61 -4.32 13.04 7.39
C SER A 61 -3.20 12.86 6.37
N ARG A 62 -2.93 13.91 5.58
CA ARG A 62 -1.75 14.00 4.71
C ARG A 62 -0.77 15.08 5.15
N ASP A 63 -0.76 15.44 6.43
CA ASP A 63 0.17 16.43 7.00
C ASP A 63 1.61 15.88 6.99
N PRO A 64 2.55 16.50 6.24
CA PRO A 64 3.94 16.04 6.16
C PRO A 64 4.65 15.97 7.51
N ARG A 65 4.24 16.80 8.49
CA ARG A 65 4.84 16.81 9.83
C ARG A 65 4.59 15.50 10.57
N LEU A 66 3.42 14.90 10.38
CA LEU A 66 3.08 13.62 11.01
C LEU A 66 3.86 12.46 10.38
N TYR A 67 4.03 12.46 9.05
CA TYR A 67 4.88 11.47 8.37
C TYR A 67 6.32 11.55 8.87
N ARG A 68 6.86 12.77 8.97
CA ARG A 68 8.19 13.00 9.51
C ARG A 68 8.35 12.41 10.91
N GLU A 69 7.43 12.73 11.81
CA GLU A 69 7.47 12.23 13.18
C GLU A 69 7.46 10.69 13.24
N VAL A 70 6.62 10.02 12.43
CA VAL A 70 6.61 8.56 12.35
C VAL A 70 7.96 8.02 11.89
N VAL A 71 8.50 8.54 10.79
CA VAL A 71 9.76 8.07 10.20
C VAL A 71 10.94 8.30 11.14
N GLU A 72 10.99 9.46 11.82
CA GLU A 72 12.02 9.77 12.81
C GLU A 72 11.97 8.80 13.98
N ARG A 73 10.78 8.54 14.55
CA ARG A 73 10.61 7.58 15.65
C ARG A 73 11.02 6.16 15.28
N ILE A 74 10.67 5.69 14.06
CA ILE A 74 11.12 4.38 13.58
C ILE A 74 12.65 4.35 13.50
N LYS A 75 13.27 5.37 12.90
CA LYS A 75 14.74 5.45 12.77
C LYS A 75 15.45 5.48 14.13
N GLU A 76 14.91 6.18 15.11
CA GLU A 76 15.45 6.26 16.48
C GLU A 76 15.52 4.90 17.19
N THR A 77 14.62 3.96 16.86
CA THR A 77 14.65 2.61 17.43
C THR A 77 15.81 1.75 16.93
N GLY A 78 16.40 2.11 15.79
CA GLY A 78 17.43 1.31 15.12
C GLY A 78 16.89 0.08 14.36
N THR A 79 15.60 -0.23 14.45
CA THR A 79 14.96 -1.33 13.70
C THR A 79 15.21 -1.19 12.20
N ASP A 80 15.65 -2.27 11.57
CA ASP A 80 15.79 -2.32 10.12
C ASP A 80 14.45 -2.67 9.49
N VAL A 81 13.93 -1.78 8.66
CA VAL A 81 12.71 -2.01 7.89
C VAL A 81 12.71 -1.10 6.66
N VAL A 82 12.16 -1.58 5.55
CA VAL A 82 11.92 -0.74 4.37
C VAL A 82 10.69 0.12 4.62
N ILE A 83 10.81 1.44 4.38
CA ILE A 83 9.72 2.38 4.60
C ILE A 83 9.01 2.65 3.28
N ASN A 84 7.72 2.28 3.22
CA ASN A 84 6.80 2.63 2.14
C ASN A 84 5.81 3.69 2.66
N LEU A 85 5.84 4.89 2.07
CA LEU A 85 4.88 5.95 2.41
C LEU A 85 3.79 6.03 1.36
N THR A 86 2.53 6.09 1.78
CA THR A 86 1.43 6.35 0.85
C THR A 86 1.62 7.67 0.10
N ALA A 87 1.33 7.71 -1.18
CA ALA A 87 1.01 8.96 -1.89
C ALA A 87 -0.36 8.91 -2.57
N GLY A 88 -1.22 8.01 -2.11
CA GLY A 88 -2.59 7.86 -2.59
C GLY A 88 -3.57 8.90 -2.03
N MET A 89 -3.29 9.47 -0.85
CA MET A 89 -4.19 10.46 -0.22
C MET A 89 -4.34 11.74 -1.05
N GLY A 90 -5.50 12.41 -0.96
CA GLY A 90 -5.81 13.57 -1.78
C GLY A 90 -6.43 13.22 -3.14
N GLY A 91 -7.05 12.04 -3.26
CA GLY A 91 -7.77 11.57 -4.45
C GLY A 91 -9.26 11.36 -4.26
N ASP A 92 -9.82 11.62 -3.07
CA ASP A 92 -11.20 11.33 -2.74
C ASP A 92 -12.13 12.45 -3.23
N LEU A 93 -13.12 12.09 -4.05
CA LEU A 93 -14.14 13.00 -4.55
C LEU A 93 -15.54 12.49 -4.21
N VAL A 94 -16.32 13.32 -3.53
CA VAL A 94 -17.75 13.10 -3.30
C VAL A 94 -18.54 13.89 -4.33
N ILE A 95 -19.57 13.26 -4.91
CA ILE A 95 -20.47 13.87 -5.90
C ILE A 95 -21.90 13.74 -5.41
N ASP A 96 -22.69 14.82 -5.50
CA ASP A 96 -24.12 14.77 -5.22
C ASP A 96 -24.85 13.91 -6.28
N PRO A 97 -25.64 12.90 -5.88
CA PRO A 97 -26.26 11.96 -6.83
C PRO A 97 -27.43 12.54 -7.64
N ILE A 98 -27.97 13.70 -7.24
CA ILE A 98 -29.10 14.38 -7.88
C ILE A 98 -28.60 15.55 -8.73
N VAL A 99 -27.62 16.30 -8.22
CA VAL A 99 -27.07 17.51 -8.85
C VAL A 99 -25.53 17.47 -8.88
N PRO A 100 -24.91 16.62 -9.75
CA PRO A 100 -23.49 16.25 -9.67
C PRO A 100 -22.46 17.38 -9.70
N LEU A 101 -22.82 18.56 -10.22
CA LEU A 101 -21.91 19.71 -10.34
C LEU A 101 -22.08 20.73 -9.21
N GLN A 102 -23.07 20.55 -8.34
CA GLN A 102 -23.28 21.44 -7.21
C GLN A 102 -22.23 21.17 -6.13
N ASP A 103 -21.64 22.25 -5.60
CA ASP A 103 -20.68 22.24 -4.48
C ASP A 103 -19.51 21.26 -4.71
N LEU A 104 -19.14 21.04 -5.99
CA LEU A 104 -18.08 20.13 -6.40
C LEU A 104 -16.75 20.56 -5.76
N GLY A 105 -16.13 19.64 -5.02
CA GLY A 105 -14.89 19.93 -4.28
C GLY A 105 -15.12 20.37 -2.84
N GLU A 106 -16.35 20.74 -2.45
CA GLU A 106 -16.69 21.26 -1.13
C GLU A 106 -17.58 20.30 -0.32
N LEU A 107 -18.09 19.23 -0.94
CA LEU A 107 -18.90 18.23 -0.26
C LEU A 107 -18.10 17.51 0.84
N PRO A 108 -18.69 17.32 2.04
CA PRO A 108 -18.03 16.62 3.14
C PRO A 108 -17.50 15.24 2.73
N GLY A 109 -16.23 14.98 3.03
CA GLY A 109 -15.53 13.76 2.64
C GLY A 109 -14.70 13.89 1.36
N THR A 110 -14.78 15.03 0.65
CA THR A 110 -13.88 15.34 -0.46
C THR A 110 -12.51 15.80 0.07
N ASP A 111 -11.44 15.11 -0.36
CA ASP A 111 -10.05 15.56 -0.29
C ASP A 111 -9.42 15.24 -1.65
N LEU A 112 -9.56 16.18 -2.59
CA LEU A 112 -9.02 16.06 -3.94
C LEU A 112 -8.05 17.21 -4.22
N VAL A 113 -6.78 16.87 -4.43
CA VAL A 113 -5.72 17.81 -4.83
C VAL A 113 -5.01 17.36 -6.10
N GLY A 114 -4.13 18.21 -6.64
CA GLY A 114 -3.28 17.86 -7.77
C GLY A 114 -2.34 16.69 -7.44
N GLY A 115 -1.92 15.93 -8.46
CA GLY A 115 -1.04 14.76 -8.25
C GLY A 115 0.27 15.10 -7.54
N LEU A 116 0.87 16.26 -7.85
CA LEU A 116 2.10 16.72 -7.20
C LEU A 116 1.87 17.19 -5.76
N ASP A 117 0.67 17.70 -5.44
CA ASP A 117 0.32 18.13 -4.07
C ASP A 117 0.15 16.94 -3.10
N ARG A 118 0.19 15.71 -3.61
CA ARG A 118 0.22 14.46 -2.83
C ARG A 118 1.64 14.05 -2.42
N LEU A 119 2.68 14.64 -3.00
CA LEU A 119 4.08 14.25 -2.80
C LEU A 119 4.92 15.07 -1.78
N PRO A 120 4.45 16.16 -1.12
CA PRO A 120 5.33 16.94 -0.24
C PRO A 120 6.11 16.13 0.81
N HIS A 121 5.49 15.13 1.45
CA HIS A 121 6.17 14.28 2.44
C HIS A 121 7.15 13.27 1.81
N VAL A 122 6.90 12.84 0.57
CA VAL A 122 7.83 11.99 -0.19
C VAL A 122 9.08 12.79 -0.57
N GLU A 123 8.90 14.02 -1.04
CA GLU A 123 10.00 14.93 -1.38
C GLU A 123 10.88 15.26 -0.18
N ASP A 124 10.25 15.42 0.97
CA ASP A 124 10.88 15.83 2.22
C ASP A 124 11.62 14.67 2.91
N LEU A 125 11.06 13.45 2.87
CA LEU A 125 11.58 12.31 3.62
C LEU A 125 12.37 11.31 2.78
N LEU A 126 12.19 11.33 1.46
CA LEU A 126 12.83 10.41 0.50
C LEU A 126 12.76 8.95 0.98
N PRO A 127 11.55 8.39 1.18
CA PRO A 127 11.39 7.02 1.64
C PRO A 127 11.96 6.02 0.61
N ASP A 128 12.12 4.77 1.02
CA ASP A 128 12.58 3.73 0.10
C ASP A 128 11.57 3.52 -1.04
N ILE A 129 10.29 3.50 -0.67
CA ILE A 129 9.15 3.28 -1.56
C ILE A 129 8.09 4.36 -1.27
N CYS A 130 7.33 4.74 -2.29
CA CYS A 130 6.03 5.37 -2.08
C CYS A 130 4.96 4.78 -3.01
N THR A 131 3.70 4.76 -2.59
CA THR A 131 2.61 4.23 -3.42
C THR A 131 2.19 5.22 -4.51
N LEU A 132 1.72 4.71 -5.65
CA LEU A 132 1.10 5.48 -6.72
C LEU A 132 -0.16 4.75 -7.21
N ASP A 133 -1.33 5.31 -6.88
CA ASP A 133 -2.62 4.72 -7.22
C ASP A 133 -2.97 4.94 -8.69
N CYS A 134 -2.80 3.90 -9.52
CA CYS A 134 -2.66 3.99 -10.97
C CYS A 134 -3.98 4.18 -11.77
N GLY A 135 -4.96 4.86 -11.21
CA GLY A 135 -6.12 5.33 -11.97
C GLY A 135 -7.30 5.76 -11.13
N SER A 136 -8.34 6.25 -11.80
CA SER A 136 -9.62 6.58 -11.17
C SER A 136 -10.57 5.39 -11.17
N LEU A 137 -11.42 5.29 -10.16
CA LEU A 137 -12.45 4.26 -10.02
C LEU A 137 -13.53 4.66 -9.01
N ASN A 138 -14.66 3.96 -9.04
CA ASN A 138 -15.55 3.93 -7.89
C ASN A 138 -14.82 3.20 -6.75
N PHE A 139 -14.82 3.79 -5.56
CA PHE A 139 -14.06 3.31 -4.42
C PHE A 139 -15.00 3.28 -3.20
N GLY A 140 -15.75 2.19 -3.06
CA GLY A 140 -16.91 2.17 -2.14
C GLY A 140 -18.03 3.07 -2.64
N ASP A 141 -18.51 3.97 -1.79
CA ASP A 141 -19.57 4.92 -2.12
C ASP A 141 -19.03 6.26 -2.68
N ASN A 142 -17.70 6.41 -2.77
CA ASN A 142 -17.01 7.60 -3.26
C ASN A 142 -16.29 7.33 -4.59
N LEU A 143 -15.72 8.39 -5.19
CA LEU A 143 -14.79 8.28 -6.31
C LEU A 143 -13.36 8.48 -5.82
N TYR A 144 -12.44 7.67 -6.33
CA TYR A 144 -11.02 7.95 -6.27
C TYR A 144 -10.56 8.48 -7.63
N ILE A 145 -9.81 9.58 -7.63
CA ILE A 145 -9.40 10.31 -8.84
C ILE A 145 -7.88 10.33 -8.96
N SER A 146 -7.38 9.67 -10.01
CA SER A 146 -6.00 9.79 -10.49
C SER A 146 -6.02 9.83 -12.00
N THR A 147 -6.07 11.04 -12.56
CA THR A 147 -6.09 11.20 -14.02
C THR A 147 -4.77 10.74 -14.66
N PRO A 148 -4.75 10.32 -15.94
CA PRO A 148 -3.52 9.96 -16.62
C PRO A 148 -2.40 11.01 -16.52
N GLU A 149 -2.75 12.29 -16.55
CA GLU A 149 -1.78 13.38 -16.46
C GLU A 149 -1.22 13.55 -15.03
N MET A 150 -2.07 13.43 -14.01
CA MET A 150 -1.62 13.41 -12.61
C MET A 150 -0.61 12.26 -12.38
N LEU A 151 -0.89 11.10 -12.97
CA LEU A 151 -0.03 9.92 -12.85
C LEU A 151 1.30 10.08 -13.60
N ARG A 152 1.31 10.68 -14.79
CA ARG A 152 2.56 11.00 -15.51
C ARG A 152 3.43 11.96 -14.72
N GLN A 153 2.83 13.03 -14.19
CA GLN A 153 3.54 14.02 -13.38
C GLN A 153 4.07 13.40 -12.09
N GLY A 154 3.25 12.63 -11.39
CA GLY A 154 3.62 11.92 -10.17
C GLY A 154 4.75 10.91 -10.41
N ALA A 155 4.61 10.03 -11.39
CA ALA A 155 5.63 9.03 -11.74
C ALA A 155 6.97 9.70 -12.09
N LYS A 156 6.94 10.73 -12.94
CA LYS A 156 8.14 11.51 -13.28
C LYS A 156 8.79 12.12 -12.04
N ARG A 157 8.00 12.75 -11.16
CA ARG A 157 8.52 13.41 -9.96
C ARG A 157 9.13 12.40 -8.99
N ILE A 158 8.47 11.26 -8.77
CA ILE A 158 8.97 10.16 -7.92
C ILE A 158 10.29 9.61 -8.49
N GLN A 159 10.39 9.43 -9.81
CA GLN A 159 11.61 9.00 -10.49
C GLN A 159 12.76 10.01 -10.29
N GLU A 160 12.50 11.31 -10.44
CA GLU A 160 13.50 12.38 -10.20
C GLU A 160 14.01 12.41 -8.75
N LEU A 161 13.17 12.04 -7.77
CA LEU A 161 13.57 11.93 -6.36
C LEU A 161 14.40 10.66 -6.08
N GLY A 162 14.43 9.71 -7.02
CA GLY A 162 15.07 8.41 -6.85
C GLY A 162 14.41 7.56 -5.75
N VAL A 163 13.09 7.69 -5.62
CA VAL A 163 12.21 6.87 -4.77
C VAL A 163 11.54 5.82 -5.65
N ARG A 164 11.33 4.60 -5.14
CA ARG A 164 10.67 3.54 -5.92
C ARG A 164 9.14 3.69 -5.84
N PRO A 165 8.41 3.87 -6.95
CA PRO A 165 6.96 3.80 -6.92
C PRO A 165 6.49 2.35 -6.79
N GLU A 166 5.65 2.06 -5.78
CA GLU A 166 4.78 0.87 -5.75
C GLU A 166 3.47 1.21 -6.46
N LEU A 167 3.22 0.57 -7.59
CA LEU A 167 2.10 0.88 -8.49
C LEU A 167 0.86 0.13 -8.01
N GLU A 168 -0.06 0.82 -7.34
CA GLU A 168 -1.31 0.23 -6.84
C GLU A 168 -2.30 0.06 -8.00
N ILE A 169 -2.66 -1.19 -8.29
CA ILE A 169 -3.53 -1.59 -9.38
C ILE A 169 -4.82 -2.15 -8.81
N PHE A 170 -5.89 -1.37 -8.92
CA PHE A 170 -7.24 -1.74 -8.51
C PHE A 170 -8.05 -2.38 -9.64
N ASP A 171 -7.64 -2.26 -10.90
CA ASP A 171 -8.27 -2.94 -12.04
C ASP A 171 -7.30 -3.08 -13.24
N THR A 172 -7.63 -3.97 -14.18
CA THR A 172 -6.86 -4.30 -15.39
C THR A 172 -6.57 -3.09 -16.30
N GLY A 173 -7.48 -2.11 -16.36
CA GLY A 173 -7.25 -0.87 -17.11
C GLY A 173 -6.12 -0.03 -16.53
N GLN A 174 -5.97 -0.05 -15.20
CA GLN A 174 -4.89 0.64 -14.49
C GLN A 174 -3.56 -0.07 -14.70
N LEU A 175 -3.54 -1.40 -14.72
CA LEU A 175 -2.36 -2.19 -15.09
C LEU A 175 -1.90 -1.88 -16.51
N TRP A 176 -2.86 -1.81 -17.44
CA TRP A 176 -2.56 -1.46 -18.83
C TRP A 176 -1.96 -0.05 -18.93
N PHE A 177 -2.47 0.92 -18.17
CA PHE A 177 -1.92 2.27 -18.12
C PHE A 177 -0.54 2.33 -17.43
N ALA A 178 -0.31 1.57 -16.37
CA ALA A 178 1.01 1.48 -15.73
C ALA A 178 2.09 0.93 -16.70
N LYS A 179 1.73 -0.02 -17.58
CA LYS A 179 2.62 -0.46 -18.67
C LYS A 179 2.89 0.64 -19.70
N GLN A 180 1.93 1.54 -19.91
CA GLN A 180 2.13 2.73 -20.74
C GLN A 180 3.12 3.71 -20.08
N LEU A 181 3.04 3.93 -18.76
CA LEU A 181 4.04 4.74 -18.03
C LEU A 181 5.45 4.16 -18.15
N LEU A 182 5.58 2.82 -18.08
CA LEU A 182 6.85 2.12 -18.31
C LEU A 182 7.36 2.35 -19.74
N ALA A 183 6.49 2.21 -20.75
CA ALA A 183 6.85 2.43 -22.15
C ALA A 183 7.25 3.90 -22.44
N GLU A 184 6.69 4.85 -21.68
CA GLU A 184 7.04 6.27 -21.73
C GLU A 184 8.36 6.60 -21.00
N GLY A 185 9.00 5.61 -20.34
CA GLY A 185 10.26 5.79 -19.63
C GLY A 185 10.13 6.49 -18.28
N LEU A 186 8.91 6.56 -17.73
CA LEU A 186 8.61 7.24 -16.46
C LEU A 186 8.78 6.34 -15.22
N LEU A 187 9.20 5.09 -15.42
CA LEU A 187 9.37 4.10 -14.37
C LEU A 187 10.72 3.41 -14.54
N ASP A 188 11.49 3.35 -13.45
CA ASP A 188 12.74 2.60 -13.42
C ASP A 188 12.50 1.11 -13.18
N ASN A 189 13.44 0.27 -13.63
CA ASN A 189 13.43 -1.15 -13.31
C ASN A 189 14.13 -1.44 -11.95
N PRO A 190 13.76 -2.53 -11.24
CA PRO A 190 12.56 -3.31 -11.48
C PRO A 190 11.29 -2.49 -11.14
N THR A 191 10.25 -2.62 -11.96
CA THR A 191 8.93 -2.06 -11.62
C THR A 191 8.31 -2.85 -10.47
N VAL A 192 7.64 -2.16 -9.55
CA VAL A 192 6.98 -2.77 -8.39
C VAL A 192 5.47 -2.55 -8.52
N PHE A 193 4.71 -3.64 -8.62
CA PHE A 193 3.24 -3.61 -8.73
C PHE A 193 2.58 -4.16 -7.47
N GLN A 194 1.51 -3.52 -7.02
CA GLN A 194 0.62 -4.08 -6.00
C GLN A 194 -0.76 -4.31 -6.61
N LEU A 195 -1.19 -5.58 -6.66
CA LEU A 195 -2.50 -5.96 -7.19
C LEU A 195 -3.52 -5.92 -6.04
N CYS A 196 -4.40 -4.92 -6.05
CA CYS A 196 -5.30 -4.58 -4.96
C CYS A 196 -6.66 -5.25 -5.15
N MET A 197 -6.98 -6.25 -4.34
CA MET A 197 -8.12 -7.14 -4.59
C MET A 197 -9.25 -6.93 -3.58
N GLY A 198 -10.49 -6.91 -4.05
CA GLY A 198 -11.68 -6.84 -3.20
C GLY A 198 -12.01 -5.46 -2.66
N ILE A 199 -11.36 -4.41 -3.15
CA ILE A 199 -11.88 -3.03 -3.00
C ILE A 199 -13.24 -2.95 -3.72
N PRO A 200 -14.31 -2.42 -3.10
CA PRO A 200 -15.60 -2.33 -3.76
C PRO A 200 -15.51 -1.60 -5.10
N TRP A 201 -16.03 -2.25 -6.15
CA TRP A 201 -16.06 -1.80 -7.55
C TRP A 201 -14.72 -1.79 -8.31
N GLY A 202 -13.63 -2.24 -7.68
CA GLY A 202 -12.41 -2.63 -8.39
C GLY A 202 -12.41 -4.14 -8.72
N ALA A 203 -11.21 -4.67 -8.96
CA ALA A 203 -10.99 -6.10 -9.16
C ALA A 203 -11.49 -6.88 -7.93
N PRO A 204 -12.42 -7.84 -8.11
CA PRO A 204 -12.91 -8.65 -6.99
C PRO A 204 -11.79 -9.55 -6.46
N ALA A 205 -11.90 -9.97 -5.19
CA ALA A 205 -11.02 -10.98 -4.60
C ALA A 205 -11.32 -12.39 -5.17
N ASP A 206 -11.08 -12.56 -6.46
CA ASP A 206 -11.25 -13.78 -7.24
C ASP A 206 -9.88 -14.27 -7.76
N PRO A 207 -9.48 -15.53 -7.46
CA PRO A 207 -8.18 -16.06 -7.90
C PRO A 207 -7.96 -16.07 -9.42
N GLY A 208 -9.02 -16.25 -10.22
CA GLY A 208 -8.94 -16.23 -11.67
C GLY A 208 -8.67 -14.82 -12.21
N VAL A 209 -9.22 -13.80 -11.57
CA VAL A 209 -8.90 -12.39 -11.87
C VAL A 209 -7.45 -12.09 -11.52
N LEU A 210 -6.97 -12.49 -10.33
CA LEU A 210 -5.57 -12.31 -9.96
C LEU A 210 -4.62 -12.98 -10.96
N GLN A 211 -4.87 -14.25 -11.30
CA GLN A 211 -4.08 -14.97 -12.29
C GLN A 211 -4.01 -14.23 -13.63
N SER A 212 -5.13 -13.64 -14.05
CA SER A 212 -5.19 -12.85 -15.29
C SER A 212 -4.34 -11.58 -15.20
N MET A 213 -4.39 -10.86 -14.08
CA MET A 213 -3.55 -9.68 -13.83
C MET A 213 -2.07 -10.04 -13.77
N VAL A 214 -1.70 -11.15 -13.11
CA VAL A 214 -0.31 -11.65 -13.07
C VAL A 214 0.21 -11.95 -14.48
N ASN A 215 -0.60 -12.55 -15.35
CA ASN A 215 -0.23 -12.81 -16.75
C ASN A 215 -0.04 -11.52 -17.58
N MET A 216 -0.57 -10.39 -17.13
CA MET A 216 -0.46 -9.10 -17.82
C MET A 216 0.78 -8.29 -17.42
N LEU A 217 1.41 -8.62 -16.29
CA LEU A 217 2.59 -7.93 -15.75
C LEU A 217 3.75 -7.93 -16.77
N PRO A 218 4.57 -6.86 -16.81
CA PRO A 218 5.77 -6.86 -17.63
C PRO A 218 6.82 -7.86 -17.10
N GLU A 219 7.67 -8.35 -17.99
CA GLU A 219 8.74 -9.27 -17.62
C GLU A 219 9.70 -8.62 -16.60
N GLY A 220 10.11 -9.39 -15.59
CA GLY A 220 11.01 -8.90 -14.52
C GLY A 220 10.34 -8.01 -13.47
N ALA A 221 9.04 -7.72 -13.58
CA ALA A 221 8.32 -6.98 -12.57
C ALA A 221 8.35 -7.69 -11.21
N GLN A 222 8.62 -6.94 -10.16
CA GLN A 222 8.29 -7.36 -8.80
C GLN A 222 6.81 -7.05 -8.56
N TRP A 223 6.11 -7.97 -7.91
CA TRP A 223 4.70 -7.75 -7.61
C TRP A 223 4.28 -8.37 -6.29
N ALA A 224 3.34 -7.70 -5.63
CA ALA A 224 2.62 -8.16 -4.45
C ALA A 224 1.11 -8.20 -4.76
N SER A 225 0.35 -8.92 -3.95
CA SER A 225 -1.11 -8.73 -3.92
C SER A 225 -1.68 -8.91 -2.52
N PHE A 226 -2.79 -8.24 -2.27
CA PHE A 226 -3.56 -8.37 -1.03
C PHE A 226 -5.06 -8.42 -1.33
N ALA A 227 -5.84 -8.87 -0.36
CA ALA A 227 -7.29 -8.77 -0.39
C ALA A 227 -7.86 -8.30 0.95
N LEU A 228 -8.96 -7.55 0.90
CA LEU A 228 -9.58 -6.96 2.09
C LEU A 228 -10.25 -8.00 3.02
N GLY A 229 -10.27 -7.63 4.31
CA GLY A 229 -11.06 -8.27 5.35
C GLY A 229 -10.75 -9.75 5.51
N ARG A 230 -11.81 -10.58 5.52
CA ARG A 230 -11.68 -12.03 5.73
C ARG A 230 -10.81 -12.74 4.69
N MET A 231 -10.58 -12.12 3.53
CA MET A 231 -9.77 -12.71 2.47
C MET A 231 -8.27 -12.47 2.66
N GLN A 232 -7.83 -11.57 3.54
CA GLN A 232 -6.41 -11.23 3.71
C GLN A 232 -5.52 -12.47 3.90
N MET A 233 -5.85 -13.34 4.85
CA MET A 233 -5.02 -14.54 5.14
C MET A 233 -5.06 -15.60 4.04
N PRO A 234 -6.23 -16.00 3.48
CA PRO A 234 -6.26 -16.81 2.26
C PRO A 234 -5.44 -16.20 1.11
N TRP A 235 -5.42 -14.87 0.99
CA TRP A 235 -4.71 -14.18 -0.08
C TRP A 235 -3.19 -14.21 0.05
N VAL A 236 -2.65 -14.28 1.28
CA VAL A 236 -1.22 -14.55 1.51
C VAL A 236 -0.80 -15.81 0.76
N ALA A 237 -1.52 -16.92 0.97
CA ALA A 237 -1.23 -18.17 0.26
C ALA A 237 -1.42 -18.03 -1.26
N GLN A 238 -2.49 -17.36 -1.69
CA GLN A 238 -2.79 -17.17 -3.11
C GLN A 238 -1.68 -16.39 -3.85
N SER A 239 -1.14 -15.33 -3.25
CA SER A 239 -0.02 -14.54 -3.78
C SER A 239 1.22 -15.42 -3.94
N ILE A 240 1.59 -16.16 -2.89
CA ILE A 240 2.80 -17.02 -2.87
C ILE A 240 2.72 -18.11 -3.93
N LEU A 241 1.56 -18.76 -4.07
CA LEU A 241 1.32 -19.81 -5.07
C LEU A 241 1.45 -19.33 -6.51
N LEU A 242 1.27 -18.02 -6.76
CA LEU A 242 1.46 -17.40 -8.07
C LEU A 242 2.83 -16.76 -8.25
N GLY A 243 3.71 -16.82 -7.24
CA GLY A 243 5.07 -16.27 -7.30
C GLY A 243 5.20 -14.83 -6.80
N GLY A 244 4.17 -14.28 -6.16
CA GLY A 244 4.12 -12.89 -5.68
C GLY A 244 4.67 -12.70 -4.27
N GLN A 245 4.79 -11.43 -3.88
CA GLN A 245 4.98 -11.00 -2.49
C GLN A 245 3.62 -10.81 -1.80
N VAL A 246 3.61 -10.58 -0.48
CA VAL A 246 2.37 -10.52 0.31
C VAL A 246 2.27 -9.21 1.08
N ARG A 247 1.04 -8.72 1.24
CA ARG A 247 0.71 -7.60 2.10
C ARG A 247 -0.39 -8.00 3.09
N VAL A 248 -0.18 -7.64 4.36
CA VAL A 248 -1.13 -7.82 5.47
C VAL A 248 -1.13 -6.58 6.34
N GLY A 249 -2.04 -6.49 7.30
CA GLY A 249 -2.09 -5.39 8.26
C GLY A 249 -3.50 -4.86 8.50
N LEU A 250 -3.62 -3.98 9.50
CA LEU A 250 -4.87 -3.43 10.00
C LEU A 250 -5.51 -2.42 9.05
N GLU A 251 -4.74 -1.90 8.10
CA GLU A 251 -5.28 -1.15 6.96
C GLU A 251 -6.29 -1.99 6.16
N ASP A 252 -5.97 -3.27 5.93
CA ASP A 252 -6.75 -4.11 5.03
C ASP A 252 -7.71 -5.05 5.80
N ASN A 253 -7.41 -5.41 7.04
CA ASN A 253 -8.21 -6.35 7.84
C ASN A 253 -7.95 -6.22 9.35
N LEU A 254 -9.02 -6.28 10.15
CA LEU A 254 -8.94 -6.13 11.62
C LEU A 254 -8.96 -7.46 12.39
N TYR A 255 -9.04 -8.61 11.72
CA TYR A 255 -9.40 -9.89 12.36
C TYR A 255 -8.59 -11.10 11.87
N LEU A 256 -8.21 -12.01 12.78
CA LEU A 256 -7.73 -13.37 12.41
C LEU A 256 -8.82 -14.45 12.48
N GLY A 257 -10.02 -14.07 12.89
CA GLY A 257 -11.18 -14.95 12.99
C GLY A 257 -12.40 -14.15 13.40
N LYS A 258 -13.58 -14.76 13.30
CA LYS A 258 -14.84 -14.06 13.61
C LYS A 258 -14.80 -13.51 15.05
N GLY A 259 -14.80 -12.18 15.17
CA GLY A 259 -14.78 -11.47 16.45
C GLY A 259 -13.41 -11.38 17.13
N ASN A 260 -12.37 -12.00 16.57
CA ASN A 260 -11.01 -11.95 17.12
C ASN A 260 -10.24 -10.77 16.50
N LYS A 261 -10.30 -9.60 17.14
CA LYS A 261 -9.52 -8.41 16.75
C LYS A 261 -8.06 -8.62 17.13
N VAL A 262 -7.15 -8.14 16.29
CA VAL A 262 -5.71 -8.40 16.41
C VAL A 262 -4.87 -7.15 16.16
N THR A 263 -3.56 -7.25 16.42
CA THR A 263 -2.57 -6.22 16.09
C THR A 263 -1.94 -6.46 14.72
N ASN A 264 -1.19 -5.49 14.19
CA ASN A 264 -0.39 -5.67 12.97
C ASN A 264 0.63 -6.82 13.12
N ALA A 265 1.35 -6.88 14.24
CA ALA A 265 2.31 -7.95 14.50
C ALA A 265 1.68 -9.34 14.42
N GLN A 266 0.49 -9.54 15.01
CA GLN A 266 -0.21 -10.83 14.93
C GLN A 266 -0.64 -11.20 13.50
N LEU A 267 -1.01 -10.21 12.67
CA LEU A 267 -1.30 -10.44 11.25
C LEU A 267 -0.03 -10.84 10.49
N VAL A 268 1.11 -10.22 10.80
CA VAL A 268 2.41 -10.57 10.23
C VAL A 268 2.84 -11.97 10.67
N GLU A 269 2.79 -12.30 11.96
CA GLU A 269 3.09 -13.64 12.50
C GLU A 269 2.27 -14.72 11.78
N ARG A 270 0.98 -14.46 11.53
CA ARG A 270 0.13 -15.39 10.79
C ARG A 270 0.55 -15.52 9.33
N ALA A 271 0.96 -14.43 8.68
CA ALA A 271 1.45 -14.45 7.31
C ALA A 271 2.80 -15.17 7.18
N VAL A 272 3.71 -14.99 8.15
CA VAL A 272 4.97 -15.72 8.28
C VAL A 272 4.69 -17.21 8.38
N GLN A 273 3.80 -17.62 9.29
CA GLN A 273 3.42 -19.03 9.44
C GLN A 273 2.89 -19.63 8.13
N ILE A 274 1.96 -18.94 7.46
CA ILE A 274 1.42 -19.42 6.17
C ILE A 274 2.54 -19.56 5.13
N THR A 275 3.47 -18.61 5.09
CA THR A 275 4.61 -18.61 4.17
C THR A 275 5.51 -19.83 4.40
N GLU A 276 5.86 -20.10 5.65
CA GLU A 276 6.70 -21.23 6.05
C GLU A 276 5.99 -22.58 5.85
N ASP A 277 4.70 -22.67 6.16
CA ASP A 277 3.87 -23.87 5.95
C ASP A 277 3.77 -24.24 4.45
N LEU A 278 3.90 -23.26 3.54
CA LEU A 278 3.97 -23.48 2.09
C LEU A 278 5.38 -23.85 1.60
N GLY A 279 6.36 -23.97 2.50
CA GLY A 279 7.74 -24.33 2.19
C GLY A 279 8.60 -23.16 1.66
N SER A 280 8.11 -21.94 1.81
CA SER A 280 8.84 -20.70 1.47
C SER A 280 9.50 -20.11 2.72
N ARG A 281 10.42 -19.17 2.56
CA ARG A 281 10.96 -18.39 3.69
C ARG A 281 10.57 -16.92 3.56
N VAL A 282 10.64 -16.21 4.68
CA VAL A 282 10.41 -14.76 4.72
C VAL A 282 11.70 -14.01 4.43
N ALA A 283 11.60 -12.99 3.59
CA ALA A 283 12.72 -12.13 3.21
C ALA A 283 13.06 -11.15 4.34
N THR A 284 14.34 -10.88 4.55
CA THR A 284 14.77 -9.78 5.42
C THR A 284 14.58 -8.42 4.73
N PRO A 285 14.61 -7.29 5.46
CA PRO A 285 14.61 -5.95 4.86
C PRO A 285 15.71 -5.76 3.81
N ASP A 286 16.93 -6.26 4.05
CA ASP A 286 18.03 -6.17 3.07
C ASP A 286 17.79 -7.00 1.81
N GLU A 287 17.20 -8.19 1.95
CA GLU A 287 16.80 -8.99 0.79
C GLU A 287 15.67 -8.31 0.01
N ALA A 288 14.73 -7.67 0.72
CA ALA A 288 13.69 -6.85 0.08
C ALA A 288 14.30 -5.70 -0.71
N ARG A 289 15.28 -4.97 -0.15
CA ARG A 289 16.01 -3.90 -0.86
C ARG A 289 16.68 -4.41 -2.13
N GLN A 290 17.33 -5.58 -2.08
CA GLN A 290 17.96 -6.18 -3.26
C GLN A 290 16.94 -6.55 -4.33
N LYS A 291 15.84 -7.23 -3.96
CA LYS A 291 14.80 -7.65 -4.90
C LYS A 291 14.09 -6.46 -5.55
N LEU A 292 13.86 -5.40 -4.79
CA LEU A 292 13.13 -4.21 -5.22
C LEU A 292 14.04 -3.13 -5.84
N GLY A 293 15.36 -3.38 -5.92
CA GLY A 293 16.32 -2.43 -6.47
C GLY A 293 16.36 -1.10 -5.72
N LEU A 294 16.37 -1.17 -4.38
CA LEU A 294 16.40 -0.03 -3.47
C LEU A 294 17.83 0.31 -3.05
N LYS A 295 18.04 1.53 -2.53
CA LYS A 295 19.32 1.93 -1.96
C LYS A 295 19.60 1.10 -0.69
N PRO A 296 20.87 0.78 -0.40
CA PRO A 296 21.24 0.21 0.90
C PRO A 296 20.87 1.17 2.04
N ARG A 297 20.58 0.61 3.22
CA ARG A 297 20.40 1.41 4.43
C ARG A 297 21.64 2.26 4.70
N VAL A 298 21.45 3.54 5.01
CA VAL A 298 22.49 4.50 5.40
C VAL A 298 22.55 4.63 6.91
#